data_AF-R7TEZ6-F1
#
_entry.id   AF-R7TEZ6-F1
#
_cell.length_a   1.000
_cell.length_b   1.000
_cell.length_c   1.000
_cell.angle_alpha   90.00
_cell.angle_beta   90.00
_cell.angle_gamma   90.00
#
_symmetry.space_group_name_H-M   'P 1'
#
loop_
_entity.id
_entity.type
_entity.pdbx_description
1 polymer ?
#
loop_
_entity_poly.entity_id
_entity_poly.type
_entity_poly.pdbx_seq_one_letter_code
_entity_poly.pdbx_strand_id
1 'polypeptide(L)'
;MSSCVHKLKKAQSDSRIATEFRDLVHKGQQQFKKELEAISPEVKLGQQGELLHCKMTEEELNSLIAHAHRRIEQLQRQLAAQQSLERKRVDEALTKQQEEDDTLASQRVSQEKQHWQEELRTLKQEWQHEARVEFESDLRHQLKRQAAAHSDHLTEVLRAQQKELEAIHQVVLGESLLQERDTFKMQIAGYVSRLKGIEAAVEARADMEKQMRQAQELWLACQSLYGAIKSGKPGAEVGEAQVRPLDMELAAIQEASGLHPVVSTILDAVPVEAAKRGVWTEEALVNRFENVHTSCRRVALVDEANTTPLRYFLSYLQSFFIFKGTIVEDDLVDPSNLDTFVLVESAARALEGGNLEQAVRFMNQLQGEPRRVAADWLKEAVLALEAQQAANALLAHAAASGLAAFY
;
A
#
# COMPACT_ATOMS: atom_id res chain seq x y z
N MET A 1 17.21 -113.87 23.69
CA MET A 1 16.10 -114.25 24.59
C MET A 1 14.84 -114.66 23.81
N SER A 2 14.29 -113.81 22.93
CA SER A 2 13.01 -114.09 22.24
C SER A 2 13.01 -115.32 21.30
N SER A 3 14.11 -115.60 20.59
CA SER A 3 14.22 -116.76 19.69
C SER A 3 14.24 -118.12 20.41
N CYS A 4 14.94 -118.22 21.55
CA CYS A 4 14.91 -119.43 22.40
C CYS A 4 13.52 -119.67 23.00
N VAL A 5 12.85 -118.60 23.46
CA VAL A 5 11.49 -118.68 24.00
C VAL A 5 10.49 -119.11 22.92
N HIS A 6 10.61 -118.61 21.69
CA HIS A 6 9.76 -119.02 20.57
C HIS A 6 10.01 -120.50 20.17
N LYS A 7 11.27 -120.95 20.16
CA LYS A 7 11.60 -122.36 19.89
C LYS A 7 11.11 -123.31 20.99
N LEU A 8 11.22 -122.91 22.26
CA LEU A 8 10.79 -123.70 23.42
C LEU A 8 9.25 -123.77 23.50
N LYS A 9 8.54 -122.68 23.18
CA LYS A 9 7.07 -122.67 23.03
C LYS A 9 6.60 -123.59 21.89
N LYS A 10 7.30 -123.57 20.76
CA LYS A 10 7.02 -124.46 19.62
C LYS A 10 7.26 -125.94 19.99
N ALA A 11 8.37 -126.26 20.64
CA ALA A 11 8.64 -127.62 21.11
C ALA A 11 7.62 -128.11 22.17
N GLN A 12 7.14 -127.21 23.04
CA GLN A 12 6.07 -127.52 23.99
C GLN A 12 4.72 -127.75 23.31
N SER A 13 4.37 -126.95 22.29
CA SER A 13 3.13 -127.19 21.52
C SER A 13 3.22 -128.51 20.77
N ASP A 14 4.35 -128.82 20.14
CA ASP A 14 4.54 -130.04 19.37
C ASP A 14 4.52 -131.29 20.28
N SER A 15 5.12 -131.21 21.48
CA SER A 15 5.04 -132.28 22.49
C SER A 15 3.62 -132.48 23.03
N ARG A 16 2.85 -131.39 23.24
CA ARG A 16 1.44 -131.49 23.67
C ARG A 16 0.58 -132.15 22.59
N ILE A 17 0.75 -131.73 21.36
CA ILE A 17 0.08 -132.30 20.18
C ILE A 17 0.44 -133.80 20.07
N ALA A 18 1.72 -134.17 20.21
CA ALA A 18 2.16 -135.57 20.18
C ALA A 18 1.57 -136.42 21.32
N THR A 19 1.45 -135.87 22.54
CA THR A 19 0.79 -136.57 23.65
C THR A 19 -0.71 -136.75 23.43
N GLU A 20 -1.40 -135.73 22.92
CA GLU A 20 -2.83 -135.79 22.60
C GLU A 20 -3.11 -136.81 21.49
N PHE A 21 -2.29 -136.86 20.44
CA PHE A 21 -2.38 -137.89 19.40
C PHE A 21 -2.10 -139.29 19.96
N ARG A 22 -1.09 -139.46 20.82
CA ARG A 22 -0.78 -140.75 21.45
C ARG A 22 -1.96 -141.25 22.31
N ASP A 23 -2.58 -140.36 23.07
CA ASP A 23 -3.72 -140.69 23.93
C ASP A 23 -4.98 -141.01 23.11
N LEU A 24 -5.20 -140.31 22.00
CA LEU A 24 -6.29 -140.63 21.04
C LEU A 24 -6.07 -142.00 20.38
N VAL A 25 -4.85 -142.32 19.97
CA VAL A 25 -4.50 -143.63 19.39
C VAL A 25 -4.67 -144.74 20.42
N HIS A 26 -4.24 -144.52 21.66
CA HIS A 26 -4.41 -145.50 22.74
C HIS A 26 -5.88 -145.73 23.09
N LYS A 27 -6.70 -144.67 23.13
CA LYS A 27 -8.16 -144.77 23.29
C LYS A 27 -8.81 -145.54 22.13
N GLY A 28 -8.35 -145.30 20.90
CA GLY A 28 -8.79 -146.04 19.71
C GLY A 28 -8.48 -147.54 19.78
N GLN A 29 -7.27 -147.92 20.19
CA GLN A 29 -6.87 -149.33 20.34
C GLN A 29 -7.64 -150.05 21.46
N GLN A 30 -7.92 -149.38 22.57
CA GLN A 30 -8.71 -149.95 23.68
C GLN A 30 -10.17 -150.15 23.31
N GLN A 31 -10.77 -149.21 22.58
CA GLN A 31 -12.14 -149.35 22.07
C GLN A 31 -12.23 -150.51 21.07
N PHE A 32 -11.24 -150.64 20.17
CA PHE A 32 -11.18 -151.74 19.21
C PHE A 32 -11.01 -153.13 19.88
N LYS A 33 -10.20 -153.23 20.94
CA LYS A 33 -10.07 -154.46 21.74
C LYS A 33 -11.38 -154.87 22.43
N LYS A 34 -12.09 -153.91 23.03
CA LYS A 34 -13.39 -154.15 23.67
C LYS A 34 -14.48 -154.59 22.69
N GLU A 35 -14.43 -154.09 21.46
CA GLU A 35 -15.36 -154.46 20.40
C GLU A 35 -15.06 -155.85 19.81
N LEU A 36 -13.79 -156.28 19.76
CA LEU A 36 -13.37 -157.63 19.36
C LEU A 36 -13.73 -158.71 20.39
N GLU A 37 -13.58 -158.42 21.70
CA GLU A 37 -13.94 -159.36 22.79
C GLU A 37 -15.45 -159.64 22.87
N ALA A 38 -16.30 -158.77 22.32
CA ALA A 38 -17.75 -158.90 22.37
C ALA A 38 -18.36 -159.86 21.30
N ILE A 39 -17.55 -160.36 20.35
CA ILE A 39 -18.08 -161.05 19.14
C ILE A 39 -17.59 -162.52 19.00
N SER A 40 -16.59 -163.00 19.78
CA SER A 40 -16.19 -164.43 19.80
C SER A 40 -15.71 -164.91 21.19
N PRO A 41 -16.42 -165.81 21.91
CA PRO A 41 -15.93 -166.39 23.16
C PRO A 41 -15.22 -167.73 22.87
N GLU A 42 -13.98 -167.86 23.34
CA GLU A 42 -13.06 -169.01 23.19
C GLU A 42 -12.26 -169.15 21.88
N VAL A 43 -11.37 -168.18 21.61
CA VAL A 43 -9.97 -168.50 21.24
C VAL A 43 -9.04 -167.48 21.92
N LYS A 44 -8.15 -167.96 22.80
CA LYS A 44 -6.95 -167.19 23.17
C LYS A 44 -5.93 -167.31 22.04
N LEU A 45 -5.86 -166.31 21.17
CA LEU A 45 -4.76 -166.15 20.21
C LEU A 45 -3.59 -165.45 20.91
N GLY A 46 -2.67 -166.22 21.47
CA GLY A 46 -1.34 -165.76 21.83
C GLY A 46 -0.32 -166.42 20.90
N GLN A 47 0.19 -165.68 19.92
CA GLN A 47 1.36 -165.98 19.06
C GLN A 47 1.43 -167.38 18.40
N GLN A 48 1.44 -167.37 17.06
CA GLN A 48 1.99 -168.37 16.12
C GLN A 48 2.02 -169.88 16.49
N GLY A 49 1.35 -170.69 15.68
CA GLY A 49 1.84 -172.03 15.31
C GLY A 49 0.80 -173.16 15.29
N GLU A 50 0.33 -173.48 14.08
CA GLU A 50 -0.15 -174.80 13.60
C GLU A 50 -1.55 -175.38 13.94
N LEU A 51 -2.14 -175.90 12.85
CA LEU A 51 -3.20 -176.90 12.65
C LEU A 51 -4.70 -176.50 12.67
N LEU A 52 -5.22 -176.52 11.44
CA LEU A 52 -6.44 -177.21 10.93
C LEU A 52 -7.85 -176.91 11.48
N HIS A 53 -8.66 -176.47 10.50
CA HIS A 53 -10.05 -176.86 10.21
C HIS A 53 -11.13 -176.75 11.29
N CYS A 54 -12.01 -175.76 11.12
CA CYS A 54 -13.47 -175.91 11.16
C CYS A 54 -14.09 -174.85 10.21
N LYS A 55 -15.05 -175.24 9.36
CA LYS A 55 -15.72 -174.34 8.41
C LYS A 55 -16.64 -173.38 9.18
N MET A 56 -16.32 -172.09 9.15
CA MET A 56 -17.14 -171.00 9.69
C MET A 56 -18.33 -170.71 8.76
N THR A 57 -19.52 -170.49 9.31
CA THR A 57 -20.78 -170.22 8.59
C THR A 57 -20.91 -168.75 8.16
N GLU A 58 -21.54 -168.48 7.00
CA GLU A 58 -21.66 -167.16 6.33
C GLU A 58 -22.27 -166.03 7.19
N GLU A 59 -22.97 -166.36 8.27
CA GLU A 59 -23.65 -165.40 9.15
C GLU A 59 -22.68 -164.60 10.04
N GLU A 60 -21.53 -165.18 10.43
CA GLU A 60 -20.55 -164.51 11.29
C GLU A 60 -19.62 -163.56 10.52
N LEU A 61 -19.46 -163.76 9.20
CA LEU A 61 -18.73 -162.84 8.32
C LEU A 61 -19.56 -161.58 8.01
N ASN A 62 -20.88 -161.75 7.81
CA ASN A 62 -21.79 -160.65 7.50
C ASN A 62 -21.97 -159.67 8.68
N SER A 63 -21.90 -160.13 9.93
CA SER A 63 -21.99 -159.27 11.12
C SER A 63 -20.75 -158.36 11.27
N LEU A 64 -19.55 -158.89 10.97
CA LEU A 64 -18.29 -158.16 11.06
C LEU A 64 -18.15 -157.14 9.91
N ILE A 65 -18.62 -157.49 8.71
CA ILE A 65 -18.72 -156.57 7.57
C ILE A 65 -19.69 -155.41 7.86
N ALA A 66 -20.87 -155.69 8.44
CA ALA A 66 -21.84 -154.65 8.79
C ALA A 66 -21.30 -153.66 9.86
N HIS A 67 -20.54 -154.15 10.84
CA HIS A 67 -19.91 -153.30 11.85
C HIS A 67 -18.81 -152.41 11.23
N ALA A 68 -17.96 -152.97 10.37
CA ALA A 68 -16.95 -152.20 9.64
C ALA A 68 -17.60 -151.09 8.80
N HIS A 69 -18.69 -151.39 8.08
CA HIS A 69 -19.43 -150.38 7.32
C HIS A 69 -20.03 -149.27 8.21
N ARG A 70 -20.65 -149.61 9.35
CA ARG A 70 -21.17 -148.59 10.29
C ARG A 70 -20.06 -147.71 10.85
N ARG A 71 -18.89 -148.27 11.16
CA ARG A 71 -17.76 -147.50 11.68
C ARG A 71 -17.15 -146.59 10.61
N ILE A 72 -17.07 -147.07 9.36
CA ILE A 72 -16.66 -146.26 8.21
C ILE A 72 -17.64 -145.10 8.01
N GLU A 73 -18.95 -145.34 8.07
CA GLU A 73 -19.94 -144.26 7.96
C GLU A 73 -19.82 -143.22 9.10
N GLN A 74 -19.57 -143.67 10.33
CA GLN A 74 -19.38 -142.76 11.46
C GLN A 74 -18.13 -141.89 11.29
N LEU A 75 -17.01 -142.46 10.85
CA LEU A 75 -15.77 -141.74 10.56
C LEU A 75 -15.94 -140.80 9.37
N GLN A 76 -16.67 -141.20 8.33
CA GLN A 76 -17.01 -140.33 7.20
C GLN A 76 -17.84 -139.12 7.64
N ARG A 77 -18.83 -139.31 8.52
CA ARG A 77 -19.62 -138.19 9.08
C ARG A 77 -18.77 -137.27 9.94
N GLN A 78 -17.86 -137.80 10.76
CA GLN A 78 -16.96 -136.99 11.59
C GLN A 78 -15.96 -136.20 10.74
N LEU A 79 -15.41 -136.83 9.70
CA LEU A 79 -14.48 -136.19 8.77
C LEU A 79 -15.16 -135.10 7.95
N ALA A 80 -16.39 -135.32 7.48
CA ALA A 80 -17.20 -134.31 6.82
C ALA A 80 -17.52 -133.13 7.75
N ALA A 81 -17.87 -133.41 9.02
CA ALA A 81 -18.11 -132.37 10.02
C ALA A 81 -16.84 -131.54 10.30
N GLN A 82 -15.68 -132.18 10.48
CA GLN A 82 -14.40 -131.49 10.66
C GLN A 82 -14.01 -130.67 9.44
N GLN A 83 -14.12 -131.23 8.23
CA GLN A 83 -13.86 -130.49 6.99
C GLN A 83 -14.77 -129.27 6.84
N SER A 84 -16.06 -129.38 7.22
CA SER A 84 -16.98 -128.25 7.17
C SER A 84 -16.60 -127.14 8.17
N LEU A 85 -16.08 -127.51 9.34
CA LEU A 85 -15.68 -126.57 10.38
C LEU A 85 -14.35 -125.89 10.06
N GLU A 86 -13.39 -126.63 9.51
CA GLU A 86 -12.13 -126.05 9.02
C GLU A 86 -12.35 -125.15 7.81
N ARG A 87 -13.24 -125.50 6.87
CA ARG A 87 -13.64 -124.60 5.79
C ARG A 87 -14.21 -123.29 6.32
N LYS A 88 -15.15 -123.36 7.28
CA LYS A 88 -15.68 -122.15 7.93
C LYS A 88 -14.61 -121.32 8.61
N ARG A 89 -13.64 -121.95 9.30
CA ARG A 89 -12.52 -121.23 9.92
C ARG A 89 -11.60 -120.56 8.90
N VAL A 90 -11.32 -121.24 7.79
CA VAL A 90 -10.52 -120.68 6.70
C VAL A 90 -11.27 -119.53 6.04
N ASP A 91 -12.56 -119.70 5.76
CA ASP A 91 -13.41 -118.64 5.20
C ASP A 91 -13.48 -117.43 6.15
N GLU A 92 -13.71 -117.65 7.45
CA GLU A 92 -13.69 -116.58 8.47
C GLU A 92 -12.32 -115.90 8.62
N ALA A 93 -11.21 -116.64 8.46
CA ALA A 93 -9.87 -116.07 8.47
C ALA A 93 -9.58 -115.28 7.19
N LEU A 94 -10.05 -115.77 6.04
CA LEU A 94 -9.90 -115.12 4.74
C LEU A 94 -10.72 -113.82 4.69
N THR A 95 -11.95 -113.81 5.20
CA THR A 95 -12.76 -112.60 5.29
C THR A 95 -12.13 -111.57 6.21
N LYS A 96 -11.60 -111.99 7.37
CA LYS A 96 -10.84 -111.10 8.26
C LYS A 96 -9.60 -110.53 7.59
N GLN A 97 -8.86 -111.36 6.85
CA GLN A 97 -7.70 -110.90 6.11
C GLN A 97 -8.09 -109.91 4.99
N GLN A 98 -9.17 -110.16 4.26
CA GLN A 98 -9.67 -109.25 3.24
C GLN A 98 -10.12 -107.91 3.85
N GLU A 99 -10.83 -107.93 4.98
CA GLU A 99 -11.20 -106.72 5.72
C GLU A 99 -9.96 -105.96 6.22
N GLU A 100 -8.96 -106.66 6.75
CA GLU A 100 -7.68 -106.05 7.16
C GLU A 100 -6.92 -105.46 5.97
N ASP A 101 -6.86 -106.15 4.83
CA ASP A 101 -6.19 -105.67 3.62
C ASP A 101 -6.95 -104.48 3.00
N ASP A 102 -8.28 -104.50 2.96
CA ASP A 102 -9.13 -103.41 2.49
C ASP A 102 -9.03 -102.18 3.41
N THR A 103 -8.98 -102.39 4.73
CA THR A 103 -8.78 -101.30 5.69
C THR A 103 -7.38 -100.70 5.56
N LEU A 104 -6.34 -101.52 5.37
CA LEU A 104 -4.98 -101.03 5.11
C LEU A 104 -4.86 -100.32 3.76
N ALA A 105 -5.49 -100.84 2.69
CA ALA A 105 -5.50 -100.24 1.37
C ALA A 105 -6.24 -98.90 1.38
N SER A 106 -7.42 -98.84 1.99
CA SER A 106 -8.18 -97.59 2.15
C SER A 106 -7.43 -96.57 3.01
N GLN A 107 -6.72 -97.01 4.06
CA GLN A 107 -5.84 -96.13 4.84
C GLN A 107 -4.72 -95.55 3.97
N ARG A 108 -3.99 -96.38 3.21
CA ARG A 108 -2.92 -95.91 2.30
C ARG A 108 -3.44 -94.93 1.26
N VAL A 109 -4.56 -95.26 0.59
CA VAL A 109 -5.19 -94.37 -0.39
C VAL A 109 -5.63 -93.06 0.25
N SER A 110 -6.16 -93.11 1.48
CA SER A 110 -6.55 -91.89 2.20
C SER A 110 -5.35 -91.02 2.59
N GLN A 111 -4.23 -91.63 2.98
CA GLN A 111 -2.97 -90.94 3.29
C GLN A 111 -2.38 -90.28 2.04
N GLU A 112 -2.30 -90.99 0.91
CA GLU A 112 -1.82 -90.41 -0.36
C GLU A 112 -2.74 -89.29 -0.84
N LYS A 113 -4.06 -89.47 -0.73
CA LYS A 113 -5.02 -88.42 -1.07
C LYS A 113 -4.83 -87.19 -0.20
N GLN A 114 -4.61 -87.36 1.11
CA GLN A 114 -4.35 -86.26 2.04
C GLN A 114 -3.04 -85.54 1.67
N HIS A 115 -1.97 -86.29 1.41
CA HIS A 115 -0.69 -85.75 0.96
C HIS A 115 -0.85 -84.89 -0.30
N TRP A 116 -1.48 -85.42 -1.35
CA TRP A 116 -1.72 -84.66 -2.59
C TRP A 116 -2.64 -83.47 -2.39
N GLN A 117 -3.64 -83.56 -1.50
CA GLN A 117 -4.50 -82.42 -1.16
C GLN A 117 -3.72 -81.31 -0.43
N GLU A 118 -2.79 -81.68 0.44
CA GLU A 118 -1.91 -80.75 1.13
C GLU A 118 -0.93 -80.09 0.16
N GLU A 119 -0.27 -80.85 -0.70
CA GLU A 119 0.64 -80.31 -1.74
C GLU A 119 -0.09 -79.39 -2.73
N LEU A 120 -1.29 -79.77 -3.17
CA LEU A 120 -2.08 -78.91 -4.06
C LEU A 120 -2.51 -77.63 -3.33
N ARG A 121 -2.80 -77.72 -2.03
CA ARG A 121 -3.11 -76.54 -1.21
C ARG A 121 -1.89 -75.64 -1.06
N THR A 122 -0.71 -76.17 -0.78
CA THR A 122 0.52 -75.38 -0.66
C THR A 122 0.87 -74.72 -1.98
N LEU A 123 0.89 -75.46 -3.09
CA LEU A 123 1.13 -74.90 -4.43
C LEU A 123 0.13 -73.81 -4.80
N LYS A 124 -1.15 -74.01 -4.48
CA LYS A 124 -2.17 -72.97 -4.71
C LYS A 124 -1.91 -71.73 -3.85
N GLN A 125 -1.51 -71.90 -2.60
CA GLN A 125 -1.17 -70.77 -1.71
C GLN A 125 0.07 -70.03 -2.21
N GLU A 126 1.10 -70.74 -2.65
CA GLU A 126 2.31 -70.17 -3.25
C GLU A 126 1.98 -69.37 -4.50
N TRP A 127 1.22 -69.95 -5.44
CA TRP A 127 0.82 -69.25 -6.66
C TRP A 127 -0.07 -68.03 -6.38
N GLN A 128 -0.99 -68.13 -5.41
CA GLN A 128 -1.79 -66.97 -4.98
C GLN A 128 -0.93 -65.88 -4.32
N HIS A 129 0.08 -66.26 -3.55
CA HIS A 129 1.00 -65.33 -2.92
C HIS A 129 1.86 -64.63 -3.97
N GLU A 130 2.45 -65.39 -4.89
CA GLU A 130 3.28 -64.85 -5.97
C GLU A 130 2.50 -63.90 -6.87
N ALA A 131 1.28 -64.30 -7.29
CA ALA A 131 0.39 -63.41 -8.05
C ALA A 131 0.07 -62.12 -7.27
N ARG A 132 -0.21 -62.19 -5.95
CA ARG A 132 -0.45 -61.00 -5.13
C ARG A 132 0.77 -60.08 -5.07
N VAL A 133 1.96 -60.64 -4.91
CA VAL A 133 3.20 -59.86 -4.86
C VAL A 133 3.46 -59.16 -6.19
N GLU A 134 3.27 -59.86 -7.31
CA GLU A 134 3.38 -59.26 -8.65
C GLU A 134 2.36 -58.14 -8.86
N PHE A 135 1.08 -58.39 -8.58
CA PHE A 135 0.02 -57.38 -8.69
C PHE A 135 0.26 -56.17 -7.79
N GLU A 136 0.72 -56.37 -6.55
CA GLU A 136 1.07 -55.27 -5.65
C GLU A 136 2.26 -54.46 -6.19
N SER A 137 3.25 -55.14 -6.77
CA SER A 137 4.42 -54.48 -7.36
C SER A 137 4.05 -53.63 -8.58
N ASP A 138 3.21 -54.16 -9.48
CA ASP A 138 2.71 -53.48 -10.66
C ASP A 138 1.82 -52.30 -10.28
N LEU A 139 0.91 -52.49 -9.32
CA LEU A 139 0.04 -51.43 -8.82
C LEU A 139 0.85 -50.29 -8.21
N ARG A 140 1.88 -50.60 -7.39
CA ARG A 140 2.79 -49.59 -6.83
C ARG A 140 3.53 -48.84 -7.94
N HIS A 141 3.94 -49.51 -9.00
CA HIS A 141 4.63 -48.87 -10.12
C HIS A 141 3.72 -47.94 -10.90
N GLN A 142 2.48 -48.36 -11.18
CA GLN A 142 1.48 -47.53 -11.84
C GLN A 142 1.11 -46.31 -11.00
N LEU A 143 0.87 -46.48 -9.70
CA LEU A 143 0.58 -45.37 -8.79
C LEU A 143 1.74 -44.38 -8.71
N LYS A 144 2.99 -44.85 -8.68
CA LYS A 144 4.18 -43.97 -8.73
C LYS A 144 4.24 -43.17 -10.02
N ARG A 145 4.03 -43.80 -11.17
CA ARG A 145 4.00 -43.12 -12.48
C ARG A 145 2.87 -42.09 -12.55
N GLN A 146 1.68 -42.44 -12.07
CA GLN A 146 0.54 -41.56 -12.05
C GLN A 146 0.77 -40.36 -11.11
N ALA A 147 1.33 -40.59 -9.92
CA ALA A 147 1.69 -39.52 -8.99
C ALA A 147 2.76 -38.58 -9.57
N ALA A 148 3.77 -39.12 -10.24
CA ALA A 148 4.78 -38.33 -10.93
C ALA A 148 4.17 -37.49 -12.06
N ALA A 149 3.36 -38.09 -12.94
CA ALA A 149 2.69 -37.38 -14.02
C ALA A 149 1.73 -36.29 -13.52
N HIS A 150 1.00 -36.55 -12.44
CA HIS A 150 0.15 -35.54 -11.80
C HIS A 150 0.97 -34.41 -11.17
N SER A 151 2.09 -34.72 -10.52
CA SER A 151 3.00 -33.71 -9.98
C SER A 151 3.56 -32.83 -11.10
N ASP A 152 4.03 -33.44 -12.19
CA ASP A 152 4.57 -32.72 -13.34
C ASP A 152 3.50 -31.82 -13.97
N HIS A 153 2.29 -32.35 -14.18
CA HIS A 153 1.17 -31.58 -14.72
C HIS A 153 0.80 -30.39 -13.82
N LEU A 154 0.71 -30.59 -12.49
CA LEU A 154 0.45 -29.49 -11.55
C LEU A 154 1.54 -28.42 -11.62
N THR A 155 2.81 -28.82 -11.72
CA THR A 155 3.91 -27.84 -11.83
C THR A 155 3.84 -27.05 -13.14
N GLU A 156 3.41 -27.68 -14.25
CA GLU A 156 3.25 -27.01 -15.53
C GLU A 156 2.08 -26.02 -15.50
N VAL A 157 0.93 -26.43 -14.94
CA VAL A 157 -0.24 -25.56 -14.77
C VAL A 157 0.09 -24.37 -13.87
N LEU A 158 0.77 -24.60 -12.74
CA LEU A 158 1.20 -23.52 -11.85
C LEU A 158 2.16 -22.55 -12.52
N ARG A 159 3.11 -23.05 -13.33
CA ARG A 159 4.01 -22.19 -14.11
C ARG A 159 3.25 -21.36 -15.16
N ALA A 160 2.26 -21.96 -15.82
CA ALA A 160 1.44 -21.24 -16.79
C ALA A 160 0.63 -20.13 -16.12
N GLN A 161 -0.04 -20.44 -15.00
CA GLN A 161 -0.78 -19.45 -14.21
C GLN A 161 0.11 -18.34 -13.67
N GLN A 162 1.32 -18.68 -13.20
CA GLN A 162 2.27 -17.67 -12.73
C GLN A 162 2.66 -16.70 -13.85
N LYS A 163 2.97 -17.21 -15.05
CA LYS A 163 3.30 -16.37 -16.21
C LYS A 163 2.13 -15.47 -16.64
N GLU A 164 0.92 -16.00 -16.59
CA GLU A 164 -0.30 -15.23 -16.91
C GLU A 164 -0.51 -14.10 -15.89
N LEU A 165 -0.39 -14.40 -14.59
CA LEU A 165 -0.48 -13.41 -13.52
C LEU A 165 0.63 -12.35 -13.63
N GLU A 166 1.86 -12.76 -13.92
CA GLU A 166 2.98 -11.84 -14.14
C GLU A 166 2.72 -10.91 -15.34
N ALA A 167 2.20 -11.43 -16.45
CA ALA A 167 1.86 -10.64 -17.62
C ALA A 167 0.74 -9.63 -17.32
N ILE A 168 -0.35 -10.07 -16.67
CA ILE A 168 -1.44 -9.19 -16.26
C ILE A 168 -0.92 -8.11 -15.30
N HIS A 169 -0.10 -8.51 -14.32
CA HIS A 169 0.46 -7.57 -13.35
C HIS A 169 1.36 -6.53 -14.00
N GLN A 170 2.21 -6.92 -14.97
CA GLN A 170 3.05 -5.98 -15.71
C GLN A 170 2.23 -4.96 -16.51
N VAL A 171 1.13 -5.40 -17.13
CA VAL A 171 0.22 -4.50 -17.85
C VAL A 171 -0.45 -3.52 -16.88
N VAL A 172 -1.05 -4.02 -15.79
CA VAL A 172 -1.73 -3.17 -14.80
C VAL A 172 -0.77 -2.19 -14.14
N LEU A 173 0.44 -2.64 -13.79
CA LEU A 173 1.48 -1.78 -13.21
C LEU A 173 1.99 -0.74 -14.21
N GLY A 174 2.13 -1.12 -15.48
CA GLY A 174 2.46 -0.17 -16.55
C GLY A 174 1.40 0.92 -16.71
N GLU A 175 0.12 0.53 -16.73
CA GLU A 175 -1.01 1.46 -16.83
C GLU A 175 -1.10 2.39 -15.61
N SER A 176 -0.99 1.85 -14.39
CA SER A 176 -1.05 2.66 -13.17
C SER A 176 0.12 3.65 -13.08
N LEU A 177 1.34 3.21 -13.43
CA LEU A 177 2.51 4.09 -13.49
C LEU A 177 2.34 5.20 -14.53
N LEU A 178 1.76 4.90 -15.70
CA LEU A 178 1.48 5.92 -16.72
C LEU A 178 0.45 6.93 -16.22
N GLN A 179 -0.63 6.47 -15.59
CA GLN A 179 -1.63 7.35 -14.99
C GLN A 179 -1.04 8.25 -13.91
N GLU A 180 -0.29 7.67 -12.96
CA GLU A 180 0.42 8.44 -11.94
C GLU A 180 1.37 9.45 -12.56
N ARG A 181 2.21 9.04 -13.52
CA ARG A 181 3.13 9.95 -14.22
C ARG A 181 2.39 11.11 -14.88
N ASP A 182 1.27 10.85 -15.55
CA ASP A 182 0.52 11.88 -16.25
C ASP A 182 -0.20 12.84 -15.27
N THR A 183 -0.75 12.31 -14.16
CA THR A 183 -1.27 13.16 -13.07
C THR A 183 -0.17 14.03 -12.44
N PHE A 184 1.01 13.48 -12.18
CA PHE A 184 2.16 14.24 -11.68
C PHE A 184 2.61 15.32 -12.66
N LYS A 185 2.67 15.02 -13.96
CA LYS A 185 2.98 16.02 -14.99
C LYS A 185 1.96 17.16 -15.02
N MET A 186 0.67 16.85 -14.88
CA MET A 186 -0.38 17.85 -14.83
C MET A 186 -0.26 18.73 -13.58
N GLN A 187 0.06 18.14 -12.42
CA GLN A 187 0.34 18.88 -11.19
C GLN A 187 1.55 19.80 -11.34
N ILE A 188 2.66 19.29 -11.89
CA ILE A 188 3.87 20.08 -12.16
C ILE A 188 3.57 21.24 -13.11
N ALA A 189 2.84 21.00 -14.20
CA ALA A 189 2.43 22.06 -15.11
C ALA A 189 1.57 23.12 -14.41
N GLY A 190 0.66 22.70 -13.52
CA GLY A 190 -0.12 23.60 -12.67
C GLY A 190 0.72 24.40 -11.68
N TYR A 191 1.77 23.81 -11.09
CA TYR A 191 2.69 24.53 -10.22
C TYR A 191 3.56 25.52 -11.00
N VAL A 192 4.06 25.14 -12.18
CA VAL A 192 4.86 26.02 -13.05
C VAL A 192 4.02 27.21 -13.53
N SER A 193 2.76 27.01 -13.89
CA SER A 193 1.89 28.13 -14.31
C SER A 193 1.59 29.09 -13.16
N ARG A 194 1.36 28.57 -11.94
CA ARG A 194 1.22 29.39 -10.73
C ARG A 194 2.48 30.16 -10.42
N LEU A 195 3.65 29.53 -10.51
CA LEU A 195 4.94 30.19 -10.28
C LEU A 195 5.18 31.31 -11.28
N LYS A 196 4.93 31.07 -12.58
CA LYS A 196 5.00 32.13 -13.60
C LYS A 196 4.02 33.27 -13.33
N GLY A 197 2.81 32.96 -12.86
CA GLY A 197 1.83 33.97 -12.47
C GLY A 197 2.29 34.82 -11.29
N ILE A 198 2.94 34.18 -10.29
CA ILE A 198 3.53 34.88 -9.14
C ILE A 198 4.73 35.73 -9.58
N GLU A 199 5.61 35.18 -10.42
CA GLU A 199 6.77 35.88 -10.97
C GLU A 199 6.35 37.15 -11.72
N ALA A 200 5.38 37.04 -12.65
CA ALA A 200 4.84 38.19 -13.36
C ALA A 200 4.18 39.23 -12.44
N ALA A 201 3.45 38.77 -11.42
CA ALA A 201 2.83 39.68 -10.44
C ALA A 201 3.88 40.39 -9.55
N VAL A 202 4.98 39.71 -9.21
CA VAL A 202 6.09 40.26 -8.43
C VAL A 202 6.88 41.27 -9.27
N GLU A 203 7.18 40.96 -10.54
CA GLU A 203 7.85 41.88 -11.47
C GLU A 203 7.01 43.14 -11.68
N ALA A 204 5.72 43.00 -12.00
CA ALA A 204 4.81 44.13 -12.17
C ALA A 204 4.76 44.98 -10.89
N ARG A 205 4.67 44.35 -9.71
CA ARG A 205 4.68 45.08 -8.44
C ARG A 205 6.02 45.78 -8.18
N ALA A 206 7.14 45.17 -8.51
CA ALA A 206 8.46 45.76 -8.33
C ALA A 206 8.63 47.01 -9.19
N ASP A 207 8.12 47.01 -10.43
CA ASP A 207 8.17 48.17 -11.31
C ASP A 207 7.23 49.30 -10.83
N MET A 208 6.02 48.97 -10.39
CA MET A 208 5.12 49.94 -9.76
C MET A 208 5.74 50.53 -8.49
N GLU A 209 6.40 49.72 -7.66
CA GLU A 209 7.05 50.21 -6.44
C GLU A 209 8.23 51.15 -6.74
N LYS A 210 9.02 50.89 -7.80
CA LYS A 210 10.08 51.81 -8.24
C LYS A 210 9.50 53.17 -8.62
N GLN A 211 8.42 53.19 -9.41
CA GLN A 211 7.75 54.44 -9.81
C GLN A 211 7.15 55.17 -8.61
N MET A 212 6.53 54.44 -7.68
CA MET A 212 6.02 55.00 -6.43
C MET A 212 7.11 55.63 -5.59
N ARG A 213 8.26 54.96 -5.47
CA ARG A 213 9.40 55.48 -4.71
C ARG A 213 9.93 56.77 -5.32
N GLN A 214 10.08 56.83 -6.64
CA GLN A 214 10.47 58.03 -7.36
C GLN A 214 9.47 59.18 -7.15
N ALA A 215 8.16 58.90 -7.26
CA ALA A 215 7.12 59.90 -7.02
C ALA A 215 7.09 60.38 -5.55
N GLN A 216 7.35 59.49 -4.59
CA GLN A 216 7.45 59.83 -3.17
C GLN A 216 8.69 60.68 -2.87
N GLU A 217 9.85 60.32 -3.41
CA GLU A 217 11.08 61.11 -3.29
C GLU A 217 10.90 62.51 -3.88
N LEU A 218 10.27 62.61 -5.06
CA LEU A 218 9.87 63.88 -5.66
C LEU A 218 8.93 64.68 -4.77
N TRP A 219 7.88 64.05 -4.24
CA TRP A 219 6.92 64.72 -3.38
C TRP A 219 7.56 65.25 -2.10
N LEU A 220 8.44 64.46 -1.47
CA LEU A 220 9.19 64.88 -0.28
C LEU A 220 10.11 66.07 -0.58
N ALA A 221 10.81 66.06 -1.72
CA ALA A 221 11.64 67.18 -2.16
C ALA A 221 10.82 68.45 -2.48
N CYS A 222 9.63 68.29 -3.06
CA CYS A 222 8.72 69.42 -3.29
C CYS A 222 8.14 69.95 -1.98
N GLN A 223 7.86 69.07 -1.02
CA GLN A 223 7.35 69.43 0.30
C GLN A 223 8.42 70.15 1.12
N SER A 224 9.69 69.75 1.01
CA SER A 224 10.81 70.46 1.65
C SER A 224 11.00 71.86 1.06
N LEU A 225 10.90 72.01 -0.27
CA LEU A 225 10.90 73.32 -0.94
C LEU A 225 9.75 74.21 -0.45
N TYR A 226 8.52 73.69 -0.43
CA TYR A 226 7.34 74.43 0.04
C TYR A 226 7.46 74.83 1.51
N GLY A 227 7.95 73.93 2.36
CA GLY A 227 8.25 74.20 3.76
C GLY A 227 9.34 75.27 3.94
N ALA A 228 10.38 75.24 3.09
CA ALA A 228 11.45 76.23 3.10
C ALA A 228 10.94 77.63 2.71
N ILE A 229 10.01 77.73 1.77
CA ILE A 229 9.39 79.01 1.36
C ILE A 229 8.48 79.55 2.48
N LYS A 230 7.67 78.69 3.12
CA LYS A 230 6.74 79.14 4.17
C LYS A 230 7.41 79.49 5.50
N SER A 231 8.31 78.64 5.98
CA SER A 231 8.90 78.76 7.32
C SER A 231 10.25 79.49 7.34
N GLY A 232 10.95 79.59 6.20
CA GLY A 232 12.26 80.21 6.10
C GLY A 232 13.31 79.49 6.96
N LYS A 233 14.25 80.25 7.54
CA LYS A 233 15.24 79.71 8.49
C LYS A 233 14.59 79.44 9.86
N PRO A 234 14.65 78.20 10.38
CA PRO A 234 14.07 77.90 11.69
C PRO A 234 14.81 78.66 12.80
N GLY A 235 14.08 79.42 13.61
CA GLY A 235 14.62 80.16 14.77
C GLY A 235 15.20 81.54 14.47
N ALA A 236 15.06 82.06 13.24
CA ALA A 236 15.41 83.44 12.91
C ALA A 236 14.29 84.42 13.30
N GLU A 237 14.66 85.66 13.66
CA GLU A 237 13.70 86.74 13.87
C GLU A 237 12.94 87.07 12.57
N VAL A 238 11.67 87.46 12.70
CA VAL A 238 10.80 87.78 11.56
C VAL A 238 11.35 89.00 10.82
N GLY A 239 11.88 88.80 9.62
CA GLY A 239 12.55 89.84 8.82
C GLY A 239 13.60 89.28 7.87
N GLU A 240 14.64 90.07 7.56
CA GLU A 240 15.71 89.71 6.61
C GLU A 240 16.48 88.44 7.02
N ALA A 241 16.57 88.18 8.33
CA ALA A 241 17.27 87.02 8.87
C ALA A 241 16.55 85.69 8.55
N GLN A 242 15.25 85.73 8.23
CA GLN A 242 14.42 84.54 7.95
C GLN A 242 14.60 83.99 6.53
N VAL A 243 15.19 84.76 5.61
CA VAL A 243 15.40 84.36 4.21
C VAL A 243 16.45 83.24 4.11
N ARG A 244 16.11 82.14 3.41
CA ARG A 244 16.98 80.97 3.18
C ARG A 244 17.15 80.72 1.67
N PRO A 245 18.38 80.44 1.17
CA PRO A 245 18.58 80.02 -0.22
C PRO A 245 17.87 78.70 -0.53
N LEU A 246 17.26 78.62 -1.72
CA LEU A 246 16.45 77.47 -2.16
C LEU A 246 17.24 76.50 -3.07
N ASP A 247 18.47 76.85 -3.46
CA ASP A 247 19.33 76.06 -4.36
C ASP A 247 19.45 74.57 -3.98
N MET A 248 19.55 74.27 -2.68
CA MET A 248 19.66 72.89 -2.19
C MET A 248 18.39 72.07 -2.45
N GLU A 249 17.22 72.68 -2.24
CA GLU A 249 15.94 72.01 -2.44
C GLU A 249 15.63 71.87 -3.94
N LEU A 250 15.99 72.87 -4.75
CA LEU A 250 15.85 72.81 -6.22
C LEU A 250 16.76 71.73 -6.83
N ALA A 251 17.99 71.58 -6.34
CA ALA A 251 18.89 70.51 -6.76
C ALA A 251 18.34 69.12 -6.38
N ALA A 252 17.76 68.98 -5.18
CA ALA A 252 17.14 67.73 -4.75
C ALA A 252 15.94 67.34 -5.63
N ILE A 253 15.12 68.30 -6.06
CA ILE A 253 14.01 68.05 -7.00
C ILE A 253 14.53 67.65 -8.39
N GLN A 254 15.62 68.27 -8.84
CA GLN A 254 16.24 67.92 -10.11
C GLN A 254 16.83 66.48 -10.10
N GLU A 255 17.41 66.06 -8.98
CA GLU A 255 17.93 64.70 -8.79
C GLU A 255 16.79 63.67 -8.71
N ALA A 256 15.75 63.95 -7.93
CA ALA A 256 14.60 63.05 -7.77
C ALA A 256 13.75 62.90 -9.05
N SER A 257 13.76 63.90 -9.95
CA SER A 257 12.88 63.92 -11.13
C SER A 257 13.44 63.24 -12.37
N GLY A 258 14.70 62.80 -12.38
CA GLY A 258 15.27 61.98 -13.46
C GLY A 258 14.99 62.50 -14.88
N LEU A 259 14.97 63.83 -15.08
CA LEU A 259 14.71 64.55 -16.35
C LEU A 259 13.24 64.59 -16.84
N HIS A 260 12.24 64.60 -15.94
CA HIS A 260 10.86 64.88 -16.37
C HIS A 260 10.74 66.28 -17.04
N PRO A 261 10.14 66.37 -18.25
CA PRO A 261 10.08 67.61 -19.02
C PRO A 261 9.23 68.69 -18.32
N VAL A 262 8.17 68.29 -17.61
CA VAL A 262 7.31 69.22 -16.87
C VAL A 262 8.06 69.83 -15.68
N VAL A 263 8.76 69.00 -14.90
CA VAL A 263 9.53 69.46 -13.73
C VAL A 263 10.64 70.42 -14.15
N SER A 264 11.40 70.09 -15.20
CA SER A 264 12.45 70.98 -15.72
C SER A 264 11.89 72.33 -16.20
N THR A 265 10.75 72.35 -16.91
CA THR A 265 10.14 73.64 -17.31
C THR A 265 9.68 74.50 -16.14
N ILE A 266 9.20 73.88 -15.05
CA ILE A 266 8.78 74.61 -13.85
C ILE A 266 10.00 75.11 -13.08
N LEU A 267 11.08 74.33 -13.00
CA LEU A 267 12.34 74.76 -12.39
C LEU A 267 12.97 75.94 -13.15
N ASP A 268 12.92 75.93 -14.49
CA ASP A 268 13.39 77.04 -15.32
C ASP A 268 12.55 78.31 -15.17
N ALA A 269 11.28 78.18 -14.77
CA ALA A 269 10.38 79.30 -14.52
C ALA A 269 10.61 79.97 -13.15
N VAL A 270 11.39 79.34 -12.24
CA VAL A 270 11.70 79.94 -10.93
C VAL A 270 12.71 81.07 -11.11
N PRO A 271 12.45 82.28 -10.57
CA PRO A 271 13.39 83.39 -10.69
C PRO A 271 14.72 83.07 -9.99
N VAL A 272 15.83 83.33 -10.69
CA VAL A 272 17.21 83.08 -10.20
C VAL A 272 17.51 83.82 -8.89
N GLU A 273 16.85 84.97 -8.67
CA GLU A 273 16.93 85.73 -7.44
C GLU A 273 16.34 84.97 -6.24
N ALA A 274 15.21 84.27 -6.43
CA ALA A 274 14.59 83.44 -5.40
C ALA A 274 15.44 82.20 -5.08
N ALA A 275 16.11 81.63 -6.07
CA ALA A 275 16.98 80.46 -5.88
C ALA A 275 18.19 80.77 -4.98
N LYS A 276 18.95 81.83 -5.32
CA LYS A 276 20.23 82.17 -4.67
C LYS A 276 20.08 82.94 -3.37
N ARG A 277 19.20 83.94 -3.34
CA ARG A 277 19.00 84.79 -2.16
C ARG A 277 18.01 84.15 -1.19
N GLY A 278 17.00 83.49 -1.73
CA GLY A 278 15.83 83.06 -1.00
C GLY A 278 14.68 84.05 -1.10
N VAL A 279 13.55 83.61 -0.57
CA VAL A 279 12.27 84.33 -0.62
C VAL A 279 11.87 84.80 0.78
N TRP A 280 11.14 85.91 0.84
CA TRP A 280 10.54 86.39 2.07
C TRP A 280 9.31 85.56 2.43
N THR A 281 9.22 85.17 3.70
CA THR A 281 8.04 84.47 4.21
C THR A 281 6.82 85.39 4.20
N GLU A 282 5.63 84.81 4.10
CA GLU A 282 4.37 85.56 4.14
C GLU A 282 4.28 86.44 5.40
N GLU A 283 4.67 85.92 6.56
CA GLU A 283 4.71 86.66 7.83
C GLU A 283 5.67 87.86 7.78
N ALA A 284 6.85 87.71 7.18
CA ALA A 284 7.80 88.80 7.04
C ALA A 284 7.30 89.88 6.07
N LEU A 285 6.59 89.49 5.00
CA LEU A 285 5.96 90.42 4.06
C LEU A 285 4.82 91.20 4.71
N VAL A 286 4.01 90.58 5.57
CA VAL A 286 2.94 91.24 6.35
C VAL A 286 3.54 92.27 7.30
N ASN A 287 4.57 91.91 8.07
CA ASN A 287 5.22 92.84 8.99
C ASN A 287 5.86 94.02 8.27
N ARG A 288 6.49 93.79 7.11
CA ARG A 288 7.02 94.87 6.27
C ARG A 288 5.92 95.73 5.66
N PHE A 289 4.77 95.13 5.36
CA PHE A 289 3.63 95.84 4.80
C PHE A 289 3.08 96.91 5.73
N GLU A 290 3.15 96.77 7.06
CA GLU A 290 2.70 97.82 7.99
C GLU A 290 3.44 99.16 7.77
N ASN A 291 4.75 99.09 7.51
CA ASN A 291 5.59 100.25 7.21
C ASN A 291 5.28 100.84 5.83
N VAL A 292 4.98 99.98 4.86
CA VAL A 292 4.60 100.39 3.49
C VAL A 292 3.21 101.00 3.51
N HIS A 293 2.26 100.40 4.21
CA HIS A 293 0.88 100.87 4.40
C HIS A 293 0.85 102.27 5.00
N THR A 294 1.60 102.51 6.09
CA THR A 294 1.70 103.86 6.68
C THR A 294 2.33 104.87 5.73
N SER A 295 3.33 104.45 4.95
CA SER A 295 4.01 105.32 3.98
C SER A 295 3.14 105.63 2.75
N CYS A 296 2.45 104.63 2.19
CA CYS A 296 1.50 104.78 1.09
C CYS A 296 0.32 105.66 1.50
N ARG A 297 -0.22 105.49 2.71
CA ARG A 297 -1.33 106.32 3.23
C ARG A 297 -0.94 107.80 3.36
N ARG A 298 0.32 108.10 3.67
CA ARG A 298 0.83 109.49 3.74
C ARG A 298 0.97 110.14 2.34
N VAL A 299 1.14 109.35 1.30
CA VAL A 299 1.41 109.82 -0.08
C VAL A 299 0.22 109.60 -1.03
N ALA A 300 -0.88 109.03 -0.55
CA ALA A 300 -2.03 108.57 -1.34
C ALA A 300 -2.77 109.63 -2.18
N LEU A 301 -2.64 110.93 -1.86
CA LEU A 301 -3.30 112.05 -2.60
C LEU A 301 -2.41 112.67 -3.70
N VAL A 302 -1.24 112.10 -3.96
CA VAL A 302 -0.23 112.64 -4.88
C VAL A 302 -0.26 111.85 -6.21
N ASP A 303 -0.95 112.43 -7.20
CA ASP A 303 -0.98 111.91 -8.57
C ASP A 303 0.19 112.44 -9.42
N GLU A 304 0.56 111.68 -10.46
CA GLU A 304 1.69 111.94 -11.37
C GLU A 304 1.65 113.32 -12.05
N ALA A 305 0.47 113.94 -12.16
CA ALA A 305 0.28 115.22 -12.83
C ALA A 305 0.51 116.46 -11.94
N ASN A 306 0.53 116.34 -10.60
CA ASN A 306 0.49 117.52 -9.70
C ASN A 306 1.32 117.35 -8.41
N THR A 307 2.63 117.54 -8.51
CA THR A 307 3.62 117.38 -7.41
C THR A 307 3.85 118.66 -6.58
N THR A 308 2.79 119.30 -6.09
CA THR A 308 2.93 120.53 -5.27
C THR A 308 3.24 120.17 -3.80
N PRO A 309 4.20 120.84 -3.11
CA PRO A 309 4.53 120.55 -1.70
C PRO A 309 3.34 120.70 -0.73
N LEU A 310 2.38 121.59 -1.05
CA LEU A 310 1.13 121.73 -0.30
C LEU A 310 0.25 120.48 -0.36
N ARG A 311 0.28 119.73 -1.47
CA ARG A 311 -0.47 118.48 -1.66
C ARG A 311 0.10 117.36 -0.78
N TYR A 312 1.42 117.30 -0.61
CA TYR A 312 2.05 116.37 0.34
C TYR A 312 1.63 116.67 1.79
N PHE A 313 1.59 117.95 2.18
CA PHE A 313 1.11 118.36 3.50
C PHE A 313 -0.37 118.02 3.71
N LEU A 314 -1.21 118.27 2.71
CA LEU A 314 -2.64 117.92 2.74
C LEU A 314 -2.86 116.40 2.77
N SER A 315 -2.09 115.63 1.98
CA SER A 315 -2.10 114.17 2.00
C SER A 315 -1.75 113.63 3.39
N TYR A 316 -0.74 114.22 4.04
CA TYR A 316 -0.35 113.87 5.41
C TYR A 316 -1.46 114.18 6.42
N LEU A 317 -2.10 115.35 6.36
CA LEU A 317 -3.22 115.70 7.26
C LEU A 317 -4.45 114.83 7.01
N GLN A 318 -4.80 114.59 5.75
CA GLN A 318 -5.94 113.76 5.36
C GLN A 318 -5.73 112.30 5.75
N SER A 319 -4.49 111.80 5.68
CA SER A 319 -4.13 110.46 6.13
C SER A 319 -4.45 110.23 7.61
N PHE A 320 -4.53 111.26 8.45
CA PHE A 320 -4.89 111.12 9.87
C PHE A 320 -6.42 111.11 10.09
N PHE A 321 -7.20 111.81 9.24
CA PHE A 321 -8.63 112.02 9.44
C PHE A 321 -9.55 111.04 8.71
N ILE A 322 -9.10 110.37 7.65
CA ILE A 322 -9.91 109.34 6.98
C ILE A 322 -10.00 108.09 7.88
N PHE A 323 -11.19 107.81 8.39
CA PHE A 323 -11.51 106.56 9.07
C PHE A 323 -11.80 105.46 8.04
N LYS A 324 -11.39 104.23 8.39
CA LYS A 324 -11.44 103.00 7.58
C LYS A 324 -12.67 102.95 6.67
N GLY A 325 -12.44 103.08 5.36
CA GLY A 325 -13.47 103.16 4.34
C GLY A 325 -14.10 101.80 4.02
N THR A 326 -15.20 101.84 3.26
CA THR A 326 -15.95 100.66 2.80
C THR A 326 -15.07 99.71 2.00
N ILE A 327 -15.22 98.43 2.34
CA ILE A 327 -14.35 97.33 1.96
C ILE A 327 -14.85 96.78 0.62
N VAL A 328 -13.94 96.60 -0.34
CA VAL A 328 -14.23 95.88 -1.58
C VAL A 328 -13.80 94.42 -1.38
N GLU A 329 -14.76 93.50 -1.40
CA GLU A 329 -14.52 92.06 -1.21
C GLU A 329 -14.39 91.28 -2.53
N ASP A 330 -14.59 91.91 -3.69
CA ASP A 330 -14.86 91.17 -4.94
C ASP A 330 -13.88 91.43 -6.11
N ASP A 331 -13.75 90.41 -6.97
CA ASP A 331 -12.79 90.25 -8.08
C ASP A 331 -13.04 91.17 -9.30
N LEU A 332 -14.02 92.08 -9.23
CA LEU A 332 -14.42 92.98 -10.32
C LEU A 332 -14.12 94.43 -9.94
N VAL A 333 -12.86 94.80 -10.09
CA VAL A 333 -12.36 96.13 -9.75
C VAL A 333 -12.28 96.96 -11.03
N ASP A 334 -13.24 97.86 -11.24
CA ASP A 334 -13.22 98.82 -12.35
C ASP A 334 -12.02 99.78 -12.19
N PRO A 335 -11.08 99.81 -13.15
CA PRO A 335 -9.77 100.48 -13.00
C PRO A 335 -9.83 102.02 -12.97
N SER A 336 -11.01 102.62 -13.14
CA SER A 336 -11.15 104.07 -13.37
C SER A 336 -11.68 104.88 -12.18
N ASN A 337 -12.16 104.27 -11.09
CA ASN A 337 -12.88 105.01 -10.02
C ASN A 337 -12.55 104.56 -8.57
N LEU A 338 -11.33 104.11 -8.27
CA LEU A 338 -10.98 103.74 -6.90
C LEU A 338 -10.01 104.72 -6.26
N ASP A 339 -10.38 105.17 -5.06
CA ASP A 339 -9.51 105.92 -4.18
C ASP A 339 -8.32 105.05 -3.75
N THR A 340 -7.10 105.59 -3.89
CA THR A 340 -5.84 104.97 -3.45
C THR A 340 -5.89 104.47 -2.00
N PHE A 341 -6.67 105.12 -1.15
CA PHE A 341 -6.89 104.71 0.25
C PHE A 341 -7.67 103.39 0.36
N VAL A 342 -8.70 103.19 -0.44
CA VAL A 342 -9.52 101.97 -0.43
C VAL A 342 -8.68 100.77 -0.89
N LEU A 343 -7.81 100.97 -1.90
CA LEU A 343 -6.90 99.94 -2.40
C LEU A 343 -5.85 99.51 -1.35
N VAL A 344 -5.29 100.46 -0.62
CA VAL A 344 -4.29 100.17 0.43
C VAL A 344 -4.95 99.49 1.64
N GLU A 345 -6.19 99.88 1.99
CA GLU A 345 -6.95 99.25 3.08
C GLU A 345 -7.50 97.87 2.70
N SER A 346 -7.88 97.64 1.44
CA SER A 346 -8.27 96.31 0.96
C SER A 346 -7.07 95.37 0.89
N ALA A 347 -5.91 95.85 0.47
CA ALA A 347 -4.66 95.09 0.50
C ALA A 347 -4.25 94.70 1.93
N ALA A 348 -4.37 95.61 2.90
CA ALA A 348 -4.09 95.32 4.32
C ALA A 348 -4.98 94.18 4.84
N ARG A 349 -6.28 94.22 4.53
CA ARG A 349 -7.22 93.16 4.93
C ARG A 349 -6.98 91.84 4.20
N ALA A 350 -6.62 91.88 2.93
CA ALA A 350 -6.27 90.68 2.17
C ALA A 350 -5.03 89.98 2.77
N LEU A 351 -4.05 90.77 3.25
CA LEU A 351 -2.90 90.25 3.99
C LEU A 351 -3.26 89.68 5.37
N GLU A 352 -4.14 90.34 6.12
CA GLU A 352 -4.70 89.81 7.37
C GLU A 352 -5.44 88.48 7.14
N GLY A 353 -6.08 88.32 5.97
CA GLY A 353 -6.75 87.10 5.53
C GLY A 353 -5.84 86.01 4.95
N GLY A 354 -4.52 86.25 4.87
CA GLY A 354 -3.55 85.29 4.31
C GLY A 354 -3.55 85.18 2.78
N ASN A 355 -4.24 86.08 2.07
CA ASN A 355 -4.34 86.08 0.61
C ASN A 355 -3.34 87.08 0.00
N LEU A 356 -2.07 86.68 -0.09
CA LEU A 356 -1.01 87.51 -0.67
C LEU A 356 -1.28 87.88 -2.15
N GLU A 357 -1.90 86.99 -2.92
CA GLU A 357 -2.25 87.23 -4.33
C GLU A 357 -3.21 88.42 -4.51
N GLN A 358 -4.26 88.48 -3.70
CA GLN A 358 -5.24 89.58 -3.73
C GLN A 358 -4.59 90.89 -3.29
N ALA A 359 -3.73 90.85 -2.27
CA ALA A 359 -2.99 92.02 -1.81
C ALA A 359 -2.07 92.61 -2.89
N VAL A 360 -1.33 91.75 -3.60
CA VAL A 360 -0.46 92.16 -4.70
C VAL A 360 -1.28 92.75 -5.86
N ARG A 361 -2.47 92.19 -6.18
CA ARG A 361 -3.38 92.76 -7.20
C ARG A 361 -3.81 94.18 -6.85
N PHE A 362 -4.28 94.43 -5.62
CA PHE A 362 -4.69 95.77 -5.18
C PHE A 362 -3.53 96.76 -5.17
N MET A 363 -2.35 96.33 -4.71
CA MET A 363 -1.16 97.19 -4.66
C MET A 363 -0.60 97.49 -6.06
N ASN A 364 -0.75 96.59 -7.03
CA ASN A 364 -0.37 96.82 -8.43
C ASN A 364 -1.27 97.83 -9.16
N GLN A 365 -2.49 98.04 -8.66
CA GLN A 365 -3.44 99.02 -9.20
C GLN A 365 -3.15 100.46 -8.73
N LEU A 366 -2.26 100.64 -7.74
CA LEU A 366 -1.83 101.97 -7.30
C LEU A 366 -1.14 102.73 -8.44
N GLN A 367 -1.35 104.04 -8.50
CA GLN A 367 -0.76 104.94 -9.49
C GLN A 367 0.07 106.02 -8.78
N GLY A 368 1.06 106.59 -9.48
CA GLY A 368 1.90 107.66 -8.95
C GLY A 368 2.88 107.29 -7.83
N GLU A 369 3.13 108.25 -6.94
CA GLU A 369 4.12 108.11 -5.86
C GLU A 369 3.81 106.97 -4.86
N PRO A 370 2.54 106.66 -4.51
CA PRO A 370 2.18 105.48 -3.72
C PRO A 370 2.69 104.17 -4.31
N ARG A 371 2.66 104.03 -5.66
CA ARG A 371 3.19 102.85 -6.35
C ARG A 371 4.71 102.78 -6.25
N ARG A 372 5.41 103.91 -6.31
CA ARG A 372 6.88 103.97 -6.18
C ARG A 372 7.33 103.53 -4.79
N VAL A 373 6.63 103.97 -3.75
CA VAL A 373 6.89 103.55 -2.36
C VAL A 373 6.60 102.07 -2.16
N ALA A 374 5.52 101.56 -2.78
CA ALA A 374 5.17 100.14 -2.72
C ALA A 374 6.02 99.25 -3.63
N ALA A 375 6.79 99.81 -4.58
CA ALA A 375 7.46 99.05 -5.63
C ALA A 375 8.42 98.00 -5.09
N ASP A 376 9.17 98.32 -4.03
CA ASP A 376 10.13 97.38 -3.45
C ASP A 376 9.44 96.24 -2.69
N TRP A 377 8.31 96.52 -2.01
CA TRP A 377 7.51 95.48 -1.38
C TRP A 377 6.79 94.63 -2.43
N LEU A 378 6.26 95.25 -3.49
CA LEU A 378 5.60 94.58 -4.60
C LEU A 378 6.54 93.60 -5.31
N LYS A 379 7.78 93.99 -5.59
CA LYS A 379 8.78 93.08 -6.20
C LYS A 379 9.03 91.85 -5.33
N GLU A 380 9.21 92.05 -4.03
CA GLU A 380 9.47 90.96 -3.09
C GLU A 380 8.24 90.05 -2.89
N ALA A 381 7.03 90.63 -2.88
CA ALA A 381 5.79 89.89 -2.81
C ALA A 381 5.51 89.09 -4.08
N VAL A 382 5.80 89.65 -5.27
CA VAL A 382 5.70 88.93 -6.55
C VAL A 382 6.69 87.79 -6.61
N LEU A 383 7.96 88.00 -6.24
CA LEU A 383 8.97 86.93 -6.18
C LEU A 383 8.55 85.80 -5.22
N ALA A 384 7.92 86.14 -4.09
CA ALA A 384 7.41 85.15 -3.17
C ALA A 384 6.24 84.34 -3.73
N LEU A 385 5.30 85.01 -4.40
CA LEU A 385 4.19 84.36 -5.09
C LEU A 385 4.65 83.46 -6.22
N GLU A 386 5.59 83.89 -7.06
CA GLU A 386 6.15 83.09 -8.15
C GLU A 386 6.79 81.80 -7.63
N ALA A 387 7.59 81.89 -6.56
CA ALA A 387 8.19 80.72 -5.92
C ALA A 387 7.15 79.79 -5.28
N GLN A 388 6.13 80.35 -4.62
CA GLN A 388 5.05 79.59 -4.01
C GLN A 388 4.18 78.88 -5.05
N GLN A 389 3.85 79.55 -6.16
CA GLN A 389 3.11 78.98 -7.28
C GLN A 389 3.90 77.87 -7.97
N ALA A 390 5.20 78.07 -8.21
CA ALA A 390 6.08 77.03 -8.73
C ALA A 390 6.14 75.81 -7.80
N ALA A 391 6.31 76.01 -6.49
CA ALA A 391 6.32 74.92 -5.51
C ALA A 391 4.97 74.18 -5.44
N ASN A 392 3.84 74.90 -5.49
CA ASN A 392 2.51 74.30 -5.53
C ASN A 392 2.27 73.50 -6.83
N ALA A 393 2.74 74.00 -7.97
CA ALA A 393 2.64 73.30 -9.25
C ALA A 393 3.48 72.00 -9.24
N LEU A 394 4.68 72.04 -8.67
CA LEU A 394 5.53 70.87 -8.47
C LEU A 394 4.91 69.85 -7.52
N LEU A 395 4.35 70.30 -6.39
CA LEU A 395 3.61 69.44 -5.45
C LEU A 395 2.40 68.78 -6.10
N ALA A 396 1.60 69.53 -6.85
CA ALA A 396 0.45 69.02 -7.59
C ALA A 396 0.89 67.98 -8.63
N HIS A 397 1.99 68.24 -9.34
CA HIS A 397 2.55 67.29 -10.30
C HIS A 397 3.11 66.03 -9.64
N ALA A 398 3.82 66.14 -8.53
CA ALA A 398 4.34 65.00 -7.77
C ALA A 398 3.21 64.14 -7.19
N ALA A 399 2.17 64.78 -6.65
CA ALA A 399 0.96 64.10 -6.17
C ALA A 399 0.20 63.39 -7.30
N ALA A 400 0.04 64.06 -8.45
CA ALA A 400 -0.58 63.46 -9.63
C ALA A 400 0.24 62.28 -10.19
N SER A 401 1.57 62.38 -10.17
CA SER A 401 2.47 61.30 -10.61
C SER A 401 2.42 60.10 -9.66
N GLY A 402 2.33 60.34 -8.35
CA GLY A 402 2.10 59.29 -7.35
C GLY A 402 0.75 58.60 -7.53
N LEU A 403 -0.31 59.35 -7.85
CA LEU A 403 -1.64 58.78 -8.16
C LEU A 403 -1.66 58.01 -9.49
N ALA A 404 -0.97 58.52 -10.51
CA ALA A 404 -0.86 57.87 -11.80
C ALA A 404 -0.13 56.53 -11.72
N ALA A 405 0.84 56.38 -10.81
CA ALA A 405 1.52 55.11 -10.60
C ALA A 405 0.62 54.01 -9.98
N PHE A 406 -0.59 54.32 -9.49
CA PHE A 406 -1.51 53.31 -8.94
C PHE A 406 -2.45 52.72 -10.01
N TYR A 407 -2.61 53.39 -11.15
CA TYR A 407 -3.48 53.00 -12.26
C TYR A 407 -2.66 52.45 -13.41
#